data_AF-A0A0U5H0K7-F1
#
_entry.id   AF-A0A0U5H0K7-F1
#
_cell.length_a   1.000
_cell.length_b   1.000
_cell.length_c   1.000
_cell.angle_alpha   90.00
_cell.angle_beta   90.00
_cell.angle_gamma   90.00
#
_symmetry.space_group_name_H-M   'P 1'
#
loop_
_entity.id
_entity.type
_entity.pdbx_description
1 polymer ?
#
loop_
_entity_poly.entity_id
_entity_poly.type
_entity_poly.pdbx_seq_one_letter_code
_entity_poly.pdbx_strand_id
1 'polypeptide(L)' 'MSVVEELRQRVEDSPTEFECGICAARYERQRLNCPACGSGEFRET' A
#
# COMPACT_ATOMS: atom_id res chain seq x y z
N MET A 1 -8.90 1.84 -27.78
CA MET A 1 -8.13 1.83 -26.52
C MET A 1 -8.40 0.51 -25.85
N SER A 2 -7.34 -0.20 -25.44
CA SER A 2 -7.48 -1.52 -24.83
C SER A 2 -7.87 -1.38 -23.36
N VAL A 3 -8.84 -2.17 -22.90
CA VAL A 3 -9.24 -2.25 -21.47
C VAL A 3 -8.04 -2.57 -20.57
N VAL A 4 -7.04 -3.28 -21.12
CA VAL A 4 -5.80 -3.66 -20.42
C VAL A 4 -4.91 -2.44 -20.12
N GLU A 5 -4.83 -1.47 -21.02
CA GLU A 5 -4.06 -0.24 -20.80
C GLU A 5 -4.72 0.66 -19.77
N GLU A 6 -6.05 0.75 -19.79
CA GLU A 6 -6.81 1.52 -18.81
C GLU A 6 -6.71 0.93 -17.39
N LEU A 7 -6.67 -0.40 -17.27
CA LEU A 7 -6.45 -1.10 -16.01
C LEU A 7 -5.02 -0.94 -15.48
N ARG A 8 -4.01 -1.00 -16.35
CA ARG A 8 -2.61 -0.77 -15.95
C ARG A 8 -2.41 0.63 -15.39
N GLN A 9 -2.96 1.62 -16.07
CA GLN A 9 -2.83 3.02 -15.67
C GLN A 9 -3.45 3.27 -14.30
N ARG A 10 -4.62 2.68 -14.00
CA ARG A 10 -5.27 2.79 -12.66
C ARG A 10 -4.50 2.09 -11.55
N VAL A 11 -3.74 1.04 -11.85
CA VAL A 11 -2.91 0.33 -10.88
C VAL A 11 -1.58 1.04 -10.65
N GLU A 12 -0.99 1.64 -11.70
CA GLU A 12 0.25 2.43 -11.58
C GLU A 12 0.03 3.78 -10.88
N ASP A 13 -1.14 4.42 -11.06
CA ASP A 13 -1.48 5.71 -10.44
C ASP A 13 -2.04 5.60 -9.01
N SER A 14 -2.05 4.39 -8.42
CA SER A 14 -2.42 4.21 -7.03
C SER A 14 -1.15 4.06 -6.19
N PRO A 15 -0.58 5.14 -5.65
CA PRO A 15 0.43 5.05 -4.61
C PRO A 15 -0.29 4.58 -3.35
N THR A 16 -0.57 3.29 -3.25
CA THR A 16 -1.10 2.70 -2.02
C THR A 16 0.07 2.66 -1.03
N GLU A 17 0.43 3.82 -0.48
CA GLU A 17 1.33 3.91 0.65
C GLU A 17 0.59 3.32 1.86
N PHE A 18 1.15 2.27 2.45
CA PHE A 18 0.62 1.64 3.65
C PHE A 18 1.34 2.18 4.86
N GLU A 19 0.61 2.79 5.78
CA GLU A 19 1.15 3.30 7.03
C GLU A 19 0.82 2.33 8.19
N CYS A 20 1.83 1.94 8.97
CA CYS A 20 1.59 1.16 10.17
C CYS A 20 0.90 2.03 11.25
N GLY A 21 -0.21 1.56 11.79
CA GLY A 21 -0.98 2.29 12.81
C GLY A 21 -0.32 2.43 14.18
N ILE A 22 0.81 1.74 14.40
CA ILE A 22 1.56 1.74 15.68
C ILE A 22 2.81 2.62 15.63
N CYS A 23 3.70 2.37 14.66
CA CYS A 23 4.99 3.07 14.57
C CYS A 23 5.04 4.11 13.45
N ALA A 24 3.94 4.31 12.71
CA ALA A 24 3.83 5.24 11.58
C ALA A 24 4.84 4.98 10.44
N ALA A 25 5.44 3.78 10.37
CA ALA A 25 6.30 3.42 9.25
C ALA A 25 5.48 3.25 7.97
N ARG A 26 5.97 3.84 6.86
CA ARG A 26 5.27 3.89 5.56
C ARG A 26 5.93 2.95 4.55
N TYR A 27 5.13 2.26 3.75
CA TYR A 27 5.60 1.24 2.80
C TYR A 27 4.83 1.29 1.48
N GLU A 28 5.52 1.06 0.38
CA GLU A 28 4.91 1.02 -0.97
C GLU A 28 4.16 -0.30 -1.27
N ARG A 29 4.11 -1.25 -0.31
CA ARG A 29 3.50 -2.57 -0.49
C ARG A 29 2.73 -3.00 0.74
N GLN A 30 1.54 -3.56 0.52
CA GLN A 30 0.75 -4.17 1.59
C GLN A 30 1.49 -5.38 2.17
N ARG A 31 1.54 -5.46 3.49
CA ARG A 31 2.12 -6.59 4.22
C ARG A 31 1.16 -7.00 5.33
N LEU A 32 1.21 -8.26 5.72
CA LEU A 32 0.44 -8.75 6.87
C LEU A 32 0.95 -8.16 8.20
N ASN A 33 2.26 -7.95 8.31
CA ASN A 33 2.91 -7.39 9.50
C ASN A 33 3.87 -6.26 9.11
N CYS A 34 3.96 -5.24 9.95
CA CYS A 34 4.90 -4.14 9.86
C CYS A 34 6.34 -4.65 10.02
N PRO A 35 7.25 -4.42 9.05
CA PRO A 35 8.66 -4.78 9.18
C PRO A 35 9.40 -4.09 10.33
N ALA A 36 8.96 -2.91 10.76
CA ALA A 36 9.65 -2.14 11.79
C ALA A 36 9.28 -2.57 13.23
N CYS A 37 8.00 -2.81 13.51
CA CYS A 37 7.52 -3.12 14.86
C CYS A 37 6.79 -4.47 14.99
N GLY A 38 6.54 -5.17 13.88
CA GLY A 38 5.84 -6.46 13.87
C GLY A 38 4.31 -6.38 13.97
N SER A 39 3.72 -5.20 14.13
CA SER A 39 2.26 -5.05 14.25
C SER A 39 1.52 -5.41 12.94
N GLY A 40 0.36 -6.06 13.06
CA GLY A 40 -0.57 -6.28 11.93
C GLY A 40 -1.54 -5.13 11.69
N GLU A 41 -1.45 -4.05 12.46
CA GLU A 41 -2.34 -2.90 12.32
C GLU A 41 -1.78 -1.89 11.30
N PHE A 42 -2.47 -1.74 10.18
CA PHE A 42 -2.21 -0.74 9.15
C PHE A 42 -3.38 0.24 9.06
N ARG A 43 -3.09 1.51 8.80
CA ARG A 43 -4.07 2.54 8.49
C ARG A 43 -4.08 2.78 6.98
N GLU A 44 -5.27 2.92 6.42
CA GLU A 44 -5.46 3.50 5.09
C GLU A 44 -5.30 5.02 5.25
N THR A 45 -4.33 5.61 4.55
CA THR A 45 -4.15 7.07 4.44
C THR A 45 -4.54 7.54 3.06
#